data_AF-A0A2M8CE83-F1
#
_entry.id   AF-A0A2M8CE83-F1
#
_cell.length_a   1.000
_cell.length_b   1.000
_cell.length_c   1.000
_cell.angle_alpha   90.00
_cell.angle_beta   90.00
_cell.angle_gamma   90.00
#
_symmetry.space_group_name_H-M   'P 1'
#
loop_
_entity.id
_entity.type
_entity.pdbx_description
1 polymer ?
#
loop_
_entity_poly.entity_id
_entity_poly.type
_entity_poly.pdbx_seq_one_letter_code
_entity_poly.pdbx_strand_id
1 'polypeptide(L)'
;MNLDEIITRKDFTDFKKELTFLISDIIKEEVSGHLAKRWIRANELQDLTGWSSSTIQTYRINGTLIYSKVGGTVFYDLRHLMNLLEKNSNL
;
A
#
# COMPACT_ATOMS: atom_id res chain seq x y z
N MET A 1 -15.43 -45.34 -17.92
CA MET A 1 -15.19 -43.90 -17.74
C MET A 1 -15.58 -43.59 -16.31
N ASN A 2 -14.63 -43.17 -15.49
CA ASN A 2 -14.90 -42.94 -14.07
C ASN A 2 -15.62 -41.58 -13.95
N LEU A 3 -16.80 -41.54 -13.31
CA LEU A 3 -17.59 -40.30 -13.19
C LEU A 3 -16.83 -39.23 -12.39
N ASP A 4 -15.90 -39.66 -11.55
CA ASP A 4 -15.02 -38.81 -10.74
C ASP A 4 -13.97 -38.04 -11.56
N GLU A 5 -13.80 -38.36 -12.85
CA GLU A 5 -12.84 -37.69 -13.75
C GLU A 5 -13.51 -36.66 -14.69
N ILE A 6 -14.84 -36.49 -14.62
CA ILE A 6 -15.58 -35.58 -15.49
C ILE A 6 -15.78 -34.24 -14.80
N ILE A 7 -14.99 -33.24 -15.22
CA ILE A 7 -15.15 -31.85 -14.78
C ILE A 7 -16.27 -31.16 -15.57
N THR A 8 -17.24 -30.58 -14.88
CA THR A 8 -18.26 -29.74 -15.53
C THR A 8 -17.76 -28.31 -15.73
N ARG A 9 -18.40 -27.57 -16.64
CA ARG A 9 -18.16 -26.12 -16.80
C ARG A 9 -18.42 -25.33 -15.51
N LYS A 10 -19.35 -25.82 -14.67
CA LYS A 10 -19.67 -25.20 -13.39
C LYS A 10 -18.49 -25.34 -12.43
N ASP A 11 -17.94 -26.54 -12.31
CA ASP A 11 -16.80 -26.82 -11.42
C ASP A 11 -15.59 -25.95 -11.81
N PHE A 12 -15.32 -25.80 -13.11
CA PHE A 12 -14.25 -24.90 -13.58
C PHE A 12 -14.52 -23.43 -13.24
N THR A 13 -15.78 -23.00 -13.33
CA THR A 13 -16.16 -21.61 -13.00
C THR A 13 -16.02 -21.35 -11.50
N ASP A 14 -16.42 -22.30 -10.67
CA ASP A 14 -16.34 -22.19 -9.21
C ASP A 14 -14.87 -22.23 -8.76
N PHE A 15 -14.06 -23.14 -9.32
CA PHE A 15 -12.61 -23.15 -9.12
C PHE A 15 -11.96 -21.81 -9.51
N LYS A 16 -12.31 -21.24 -10.67
CA LYS A 16 -11.77 -19.94 -11.10
C LYS A 16 -12.08 -18.85 -10.09
N LYS A 17 -13.31 -18.80 -9.56
CA LYS A 17 -13.71 -17.80 -8.56
C LYS A 17 -12.92 -17.97 -7.26
N GLU A 18 -12.81 -19.20 -6.76
CA GLU A 18 -12.05 -19.51 -5.56
C GLU A 18 -10.58 -19.13 -5.70
N LEU A 19 -9.96 -19.51 -6.82
CA LEU A 19 -8.57 -19.16 -7.12
C LEU A 19 -8.38 -17.63 -7.20
N THR A 20 -9.31 -16.93 -7.84
CA THR A 20 -9.24 -15.46 -7.95
C THR A 20 -9.39 -14.80 -6.57
N PHE A 21 -10.24 -15.34 -5.71
CA PHE A 21 -10.41 -14.86 -4.33
C PHE A 21 -9.14 -15.05 -3.51
N LEU A 22 -8.55 -16.25 -3.54
CA LEU A 22 -7.31 -16.55 -2.84
C LEU A 22 -6.14 -15.67 -3.30
N ILE A 23 -5.98 -15.50 -4.61
CA ILE A 23 -4.95 -14.60 -5.17
C ILE A 23 -5.19 -13.16 -4.70
N SER A 24 -6.45 -12.70 -4.69
CA SER A 24 -6.77 -11.35 -4.21
C SER A 24 -6.43 -11.16 -2.74
N ASP A 25 -6.65 -12.16 -1.89
CA ASP A 25 -6.33 -12.08 -0.47
C ASP A 25 -4.82 -12.09 -0.22
N ILE A 26 -4.06 -12.95 -0.92
CA ILE A 26 -2.60 -12.95 -0.86
C ILE A 26 -2.04 -11.58 -1.27
N ILE A 27 -2.55 -11.00 -2.36
CA ILE A 27 -2.14 -9.67 -2.81
C ILE A 27 -2.50 -8.60 -1.77
N LYS A 28 -3.69 -8.66 -1.16
CA LYS A 28 -4.06 -7.71 -0.10
C LYS A 28 -3.15 -7.86 1.11
N GLU A 29 -2.80 -9.07 1.54
CA GLU A 29 -1.89 -9.33 2.65
C GLU A 29 -0.47 -8.81 2.34
N GLU A 30 0.05 -9.01 1.12
CA GLU A 30 1.35 -8.50 0.69
C GLU A 30 1.36 -6.96 0.55
N VAL A 31 0.32 -6.38 -0.04
CA VAL A 31 0.16 -4.91 -0.16
C VAL A 31 -0.02 -4.27 1.21
N SER A 32 -0.77 -4.92 2.11
CA SER A 32 -0.91 -4.44 3.49
C SER A 32 0.32 -4.72 4.35
N GLY A 33 1.17 -5.70 3.99
CA GLY A 33 2.48 -5.94 4.59
C GLY A 33 3.50 -4.85 4.23
N HIS A 34 3.50 -4.39 2.97
CA HIS A 34 4.37 -3.30 2.51
C HIS A 34 3.83 -1.89 2.87
N LEU A 35 2.53 -1.75 3.16
CA LEU A 35 1.89 -0.54 3.71
C LEU A 35 1.55 -0.63 5.21
N ALA A 36 2.05 -1.65 5.92
CA ALA A 36 1.66 -1.93 7.31
C ALA A 36 1.96 -0.75 8.25
N LYS A 37 3.02 0.00 7.93
CA LYS A 37 3.44 1.15 8.71
C LYS A 37 2.77 2.42 8.19
N ARG A 38 1.57 2.71 8.71
CA ARG A 38 0.85 3.97 8.44
C ARG A 38 1.69 5.21 8.79
N TRP A 39 2.46 5.16 9.87
CA TRP A 39 3.21 6.30 10.41
C TRP A 39 4.71 6.09 10.28
N ILE A 40 5.35 6.86 9.41
CA ILE A 40 6.80 6.78 9.17
C ILE A 40 7.54 8.00 9.73
N ARG A 41 8.79 7.83 10.13
CA ARG A 41 9.64 8.94 10.60
C ARG A 41 10.30 9.67 9.42
N ALA A 42 10.89 10.82 9.70
CA ALA A 42 11.59 11.63 8.69
C ALA A 42 12.69 10.83 7.96
N ASN A 43 13.48 10.00 8.65
CA ASN A 43 14.52 9.20 8.01
C ASN A 43 13.94 8.20 6.99
N GLU A 44 12.86 7.51 7.35
CA GLU A 44 12.18 6.57 6.46
C GLU A 44 11.55 7.29 5.26
N LEU A 45 11.06 8.51 5.48
CA LEU A 45 10.55 9.35 4.41
C LEU A 45 11.66 9.79 3.45
N GLN A 46 12.86 10.10 3.97
CA GLN A 46 14.04 10.42 3.14
C GLN A 46 14.48 9.22 2.30
N ASP A 47 14.54 8.04 2.92
CA ASP A 47 14.91 6.80 2.24
C ASP A 47 13.91 6.46 1.12
N LEU A 48 12.62 6.72 1.34
CA LEU A 48 11.56 6.44 0.39
C LEU A 48 11.49 7.43 -0.78
N THR A 49 11.67 8.73 -0.52
CA THR A 49 11.41 9.79 -1.52
C THR A 49 12.67 10.46 -2.07
N GLY A 50 13.82 10.26 -1.42
CA GLY A 50 15.05 10.99 -1.69
C GLY A 50 15.01 12.47 -1.28
N TRP A 51 13.95 12.93 -0.60
CA TRP A 51 13.86 14.32 -0.17
C TRP A 51 14.84 14.62 0.96
N SER A 52 15.33 15.85 1.03
CA SER A 52 16.15 16.31 2.15
C SER A 52 15.28 16.62 3.38
N SER A 53 15.93 16.70 4.55
CA SER A 53 15.30 17.18 5.79
C SER A 53 14.63 18.55 5.62
N SER A 54 15.23 19.46 4.85
CA SER A 54 14.69 20.79 4.60
C SER A 54 13.44 20.73 3.71
N THR A 55 13.40 19.88 2.69
CA THR A 55 12.20 19.67 1.87
C THR A 55 11.07 19.09 2.69
N ILE A 56 11.33 18.06 3.50
CA ILE A 56 10.33 17.47 4.39
C ILE A 56 9.82 18.49 5.42
N GLN A 57 10.69 19.36 5.94
CA GLN A 57 10.30 20.45 6.82
C GLN A 57 9.40 21.46 6.10
N THR A 58 9.76 21.88 4.89
CA THR A 58 8.95 22.78 4.06
C THR A 58 7.56 22.20 3.80
N TYR A 59 7.50 20.93 3.39
CA TYR A 59 6.24 20.23 3.14
C TYR A 59 5.38 20.01 4.39
N ARG A 60 6.02 19.94 5.56
CA ARG A 60 5.30 19.92 6.83
C ARG A 60 4.73 21.29 7.18
N ILE A 61 5.52 22.36 6.99
CA ILE A 61 5.13 23.74 7.32
C ILE A 61 4.02 24.24 6.40
N ASN A 62 4.10 23.95 5.11
CA ASN A 62 3.12 24.40 4.13
C ASN A 62 1.87 23.50 4.04
N GLY A 63 1.80 22.41 4.81
CA GLY A 63 0.67 21.50 4.85
C GLY A 63 0.59 20.45 3.74
N THR A 64 1.60 20.32 2.87
CA THR A 64 1.66 19.27 1.84
C THR A 64 1.69 17.87 2.47
N LEU A 65 2.46 17.68 3.54
CA LEU A 65 2.57 16.44 4.29
C LEU A 65 1.72 16.48 5.57
N ILE A 66 0.81 15.51 5.70
CA ILE A 66 0.12 15.27 6.96
C ILE A 66 1.08 14.63 7.96
N TYR A 67 1.11 15.17 9.18
CA TYR A 67 1.97 14.69 10.25
C TYR A 67 1.27 14.64 11.61
N SER A 68 1.81 13.83 12.51
CA SER A 68 1.45 13.79 13.93
C SER A 68 2.71 13.95 14.77
N LYS A 69 2.62 14.66 15.90
CA LYS A 69 3.74 14.85 16.84
C LYS A 69 3.39 14.19 18.17
N VAL A 70 4.17 13.18 18.56
CA VAL A 70 3.99 12.43 19.81
C VAL A 70 5.33 12.36 20.54
N GLY A 71 5.37 12.84 21.79
CA GLY A 71 6.59 12.81 22.60
C GLY A 71 7.80 13.56 22.00
N GLY A 72 7.56 14.59 21.18
CA GLY A 72 8.61 15.33 20.49
C GLY A 72 9.02 14.75 19.13
N THR A 73 8.67 13.49 18.83
CA THR A 73 8.92 12.85 17.53
C THR A 73 7.81 13.18 16.54
N VAL A 74 8.18 13.43 15.29
CA VAL A 74 7.25 13.68 14.19
C VAL A 74 7.10 12.43 13.32
N PHE A 75 5.85 12.09 13.01
CA PHE A 75 5.46 10.98 12.16
C PHE A 75 4.64 11.49 10.98
N TYR A 76 4.79 10.87 9.82
CA TYR A 76 4.12 11.22 8.58
C TYR A 76 3.20 10.09 8.13
N ASP A 77 2.00 10.41 7.60
CA ASP A 77 1.07 9.40 7.11
C ASP A 77 1.51 8.90 5.72
N LEU A 78 2.00 7.66 5.68
CA LEU A 78 2.51 7.01 4.46
C LEU A 78 1.44 6.89 3.38
N ARG A 79 0.18 6.66 3.76
CA ARG A 79 -0.91 6.50 2.78
C ARG A 79 -1.24 7.84 2.13
N HIS A 80 -1.22 8.92 2.89
CA HIS A 80 -1.36 10.26 2.33
C HIS A 80 -0.24 10.58 1.35
N LEU A 81 1.01 10.23 1.67
CA LEU A 81 2.15 10.38 0.77
C LEU A 81 1.94 9.60 -0.54
N MET A 82 1.57 8.31 -0.47
CA MET A 82 1.36 7.50 -1.67
C MET A 82 0.27 8.09 -2.57
N ASN A 83 -0.87 8.47 -1.99
CA ASN A 83 -1.94 9.16 -2.74
C ASN A 83 -1.45 10.47 -3.38
N LEU A 84 -0.57 11.21 -2.70
CA LEU A 84 0.02 12.44 -3.23
C LEU A 84 0.93 12.16 -4.42
N LEU A 85 1.78 11.13 -4.33
CA LEU A 85 2.67 10.73 -5.42
C LEU A 85 1.88 10.26 -6.65
N GLU A 86 0.87 9.43 -6.45
CA GLU A 86 -0.01 8.95 -7.54
C GLU A 86 -0.71 10.11 -8.26
N LYS A 87 -1.25 11.08 -7.51
CA LYS A 87 -1.89 12.27 -8.10
C LYS A 87 -0.94 13.16 -8.91
N ASN A 88 0.35 13.13 -8.60
CA ASN A 88 1.38 13.90 -9.31
C ASN A 88 2.14 13.05 -10.35
N SER A 89 1.77 11.78 -10.51
CA SER A 89 2.32 10.92 -11.54
C SER A 89 1.75 11.31 -12.90
N ASN A 90 2.58 11.84 -13.78
CA ASN A 90 2.22 12.12 -15.17
C ASN A 90 2.43 10.84 -15.99
N LEU A 91 1.34 10.14 -16.31
CA LEU A 91 1.31 9.12 -17.36
C LEU A 91 0.90 9.74 -18.69
#